data_AF-A0A1C2JFI7-F1
#
_entry.id   AF-A0A1C2JFI7-F1
#
_cell.length_a   1.000
_cell.length_b   1.000
_cell.length_c   1.000
_cell.angle_alpha   90.00
_cell.angle_beta   90.00
_cell.angle_gamma   90.00
#
_symmetry.space_group_name_H-M   'P 1'
#
loop_
_entity.id
_entity.type
_entity.pdbx_description
1 polymer ?
#
loop_
_entity_poly.entity_id
_entity_poly.type
_entity_poly.pdbx_seq_one_letter_code
_entity_poly.pdbx_strand_id
1 'polypeptide(L)'
;MKTNIHAMAKNVFHHVEMHVLSPAHAIAISTIVGFYSKDVRFRRWVKNVPPSRIQKMLAVMVRECAWRNEAWLGEYIQNRPLHSDRWCNPALA
;
A
#
# COMPACT_ATOMS: atom_id res chain seq x y z
N MET A 1 2.98 14.36 8.17
CA MET A 1 3.45 13.13 8.86
C MET A 1 3.93 12.14 7.80
N LYS A 2 5.18 11.65 7.85
CA LYS A 2 5.69 10.70 6.85
C LYS A 2 5.13 9.30 7.14
N THR A 3 4.67 8.61 6.10
CA THR A 3 4.18 7.23 6.21
C THR A 3 5.32 6.29 6.54
N ASN A 4 5.22 5.58 7.66
CA ASN A 4 6.17 4.55 8.07
C ASN A 4 5.53 3.16 7.92
N ILE A 5 5.88 2.46 6.85
CA ILE A 5 5.26 1.18 6.50
C ILE A 5 5.52 0.08 7.54
N HIS A 6 6.68 0.10 8.20
CA HIS A 6 7.02 -0.90 9.22
C HIS A 6 6.23 -0.69 10.51
N ALA A 7 6.02 0.57 10.92
CA ALA A 7 5.15 0.88 12.05
C ALA A 7 3.69 0.49 11.75
N MET A 8 3.22 0.71 10.52
CA MET A 8 1.90 0.24 10.09
C MET A 8 1.79 -1.27 10.12
N ALA A 9 2.81 -2.00 9.65
CA ALA A 9 2.85 -3.45 9.70
C ALA A 9 2.75 -3.98 11.13
N LYS A 10 3.53 -3.40 12.07
CA LYS A 10 3.45 -3.76 13.49
C LYS A 10 2.03 -3.60 14.05
N ASN A 11 1.36 -2.48 13.75
CA ASN A 11 -0.02 -2.26 14.19
C ASN A 11 -1.01 -3.25 13.57
N VAL A 12 -0.84 -3.59 12.28
CA VAL A 12 -1.70 -4.59 11.62
C VAL A 12 -1.51 -5.97 12.26
N PHE A 13 -0.28 -6.40 12.50
CA PHE A 13 -0.02 -7.68 13.16
C PHE A 13 -0.64 -7.73 14.55
N HIS A 14 -0.47 -6.67 15.35
CA HIS A 14 -1.11 -6.57 16.66
C HIS A 14 -2.64 -6.72 16.59
N HIS A 15 -3.30 -6.07 15.62
CA HIS A 15 -4.75 -6.21 15.46
C HIS A 15 -5.19 -7.58 14.94
N VAL A 16 -4.33 -8.30 14.21
CA VAL A 16 -4.59 -9.70 13.83
C VAL A 16 -4.44 -10.62 15.04
N GLU A 17 -3.42 -10.42 15.88
CA GLU A 17 -3.23 -11.16 17.14
C GLU A 17 -4.42 -10.98 18.10
N MET A 18 -4.97 -9.76 18.15
CA MET A 18 -6.17 -9.43 18.94
C MET A 18 -7.48 -9.90 18.28
N HIS A 19 -7.43 -10.66 17.17
CA HIS A 19 -8.58 -11.11 16.39
C HIS A 19 -9.52 -9.99 15.88
N VAL A 20 -9.04 -8.74 15.84
CA VAL A 20 -9.78 -7.59 15.28
C VAL A 20 -9.73 -7.60 13.74
N LEU A 21 -8.59 -8.03 13.19
CA LEU A 21 -8.39 -8.20 11.75
C LEU A 21 -8.19 -9.67 11.40
N SER A 22 -8.62 -10.05 10.18
CA SER A 22 -8.42 -11.41 9.67
C SER A 22 -6.94 -11.69 9.36
N PRO A 23 -6.50 -12.96 9.40
CA PRO A 23 -5.13 -13.35 9.02
C PRO A 23 -4.71 -12.89 7.62
N ALA A 24 -5.67 -12.69 6.72
CA ALA A 24 -5.46 -12.10 5.40
C ALA A 24 -4.75 -10.72 5.45
N HIS A 25 -5.04 -9.91 6.48
CA HIS A 25 -4.39 -8.61 6.67
C HIS A 25 -2.91 -8.74 7.00
N ALA A 26 -2.52 -9.75 7.79
CA ALA A 26 -1.12 -10.05 8.08
C ALA A 26 -0.35 -10.47 6.82
N ILE A 27 -0.98 -11.28 5.96
CA ILE A 27 -0.38 -11.69 4.68
C ILE A 27 -0.23 -10.49 3.76
N ALA A 28 -1.30 -9.72 3.57
CA ALA A 28 -1.31 -8.56 2.69
C ALA A 28 -0.29 -7.48 3.13
N ILE A 29 -0.22 -7.15 4.43
CA ILE A 29 0.75 -6.16 4.90
C ILE A 29 2.20 -6.65 4.77
N SER A 30 2.44 -7.96 4.92
CA SER A 30 3.75 -8.58 4.66
C SER A 30 4.15 -8.44 3.20
N THR A 31 3.22 -8.70 2.27
CA THR A 31 3.43 -8.51 0.83
C THR A 31 3.70 -7.05 0.50
N ILE A 32 2.97 -6.10 1.09
CA ILE A 32 3.22 -4.65 0.92
C ILE A 32 4.62 -4.26 1.40
N VAL A 33 5.05 -4.74 2.58
CA VAL A 33 6.40 -4.47 3.11
C VAL A 33 7.48 -5.08 2.22
N GLY A 34 7.28 -6.31 1.76
CA GLY A 34 8.19 -6.98 0.83
C GLY A 34 8.30 -6.25 -0.51
N PHE A 35 7.19 -5.76 -1.06
CA PHE A 35 7.20 -5.00 -2.30
C PHE A 35 7.84 -3.62 -2.13
N TYR A 36 7.64 -2.95 -0.98
CA TYR A 36 8.26 -1.66 -0.65
C TYR A 36 9.79 -1.70 -0.66
N SER A 37 10.40 -2.82 -0.25
CA SER A 37 11.86 -3.00 -0.28
C SER A 37 12.41 -3.28 -1.69
N LYS A 38 11.57 -3.75 -2.62
CA LYS A 38 11.96 -4.12 -3.99
C LYS A 38 11.69 -3.02 -5.02
N ASP A 39 10.53 -2.36 -4.97
CA ASP A 39 10.09 -1.43 -6.03
C ASP A 39 10.27 0.04 -5.64
N VAL A 40 11.07 0.76 -6.43
CA VAL A 40 11.40 2.18 -6.20
C VAL A 40 10.20 3.09 -6.41
N ARG A 41 9.33 2.79 -7.39
CA ARG A 41 8.14 3.60 -7.71
C ARG A 41 7.11 3.50 -6.60
N PHE A 42 6.85 2.29 -6.13
CA PHE A 42 6.00 2.02 -4.98
C PHE A 42 6.55 2.65 -3.71
N ARG A 43 7.85 2.52 -3.46
CA ARG A 43 8.51 3.19 -2.32
C ARG A 43 8.32 4.70 -2.35
N ARG A 44 8.48 5.32 -3.53
CA ARG A 44 8.23 6.76 -3.73
C ARG A 44 6.76 7.09 -3.49
N TRP A 45 5.83 6.29 -4.01
CA TRP A 45 4.40 6.49 -3.82
C TRP A 45 4.03 6.46 -2.33
N VAL A 46 4.45 5.42 -1.60
CA VAL A 46 4.19 5.26 -0.16
C VAL A 46 4.70 6.46 0.64
N LYS A 47 5.89 6.99 0.31
CA LYS A 47 6.47 8.16 0.99
C LYS A 47 5.68 9.45 0.78
N ASN A 48 4.87 9.53 -0.27
CA ASN A 48 4.16 10.75 -0.68
C ASN A 48 2.65 10.69 -0.47
N VAL A 49 2.11 9.57 0.02
CA VAL A 49 0.69 9.44 0.36
C VAL A 49 0.49 9.41 1.87
N PRO A 50 -0.67 9.89 2.38
CA PRO A 50 -0.99 9.76 3.79
C PRO A 50 -1.17 8.29 4.20
N PRO A 51 -0.97 7.93 5.48
CA PRO A 51 -1.16 6.56 5.97
C PRO A 51 -2.54 5.97 5.67
N SER A 52 -3.58 6.79 5.67
CA SER A 52 -4.96 6.39 5.33
C SER A 52 -5.09 5.80 3.92
N ARG A 53 -4.28 6.26 2.95
CA ARG A 53 -4.25 5.66 1.60
C ARG A 53 -3.67 4.26 1.62
N ILE A 54 -2.66 4.01 2.44
CA ILE A 54 -2.08 2.67 2.60
C ILE A 54 -3.06 1.73 3.29
N GLN A 55 -3.76 2.20 4.34
CA GLN A 55 -4.82 1.44 5.00
C GLN A 55 -5.94 1.07 4.03
N LYS A 56 -6.38 2.02 3.18
CA LYS A 56 -7.37 1.76 2.14
C LYS A 56 -6.87 0.73 1.12
N MET A 57 -5.61 0.85 0.67
CA MET A 57 -5.00 -0.13 -0.24
C MET A 57 -4.97 -1.53 0.38
N LEU A 58 -4.56 -1.65 1.65
CA LEU A 58 -4.55 -2.92 2.38
C LEU A 58 -5.97 -3.53 2.45
N ALA A 59 -6.98 -2.75 2.81
CA ALA A 59 -8.35 -3.22 2.89
C ALA A 59 -8.89 -3.70 1.53
N VAL A 60 -8.59 -2.98 0.46
CA VAL A 60 -8.96 -3.37 -0.91
C VAL A 60 -8.23 -4.65 -1.33
N MET A 61 -6.93 -4.74 -1.08
CA MET A 61 -6.13 -5.92 -1.40
C MET A 61 -6.66 -7.18 -0.71
N VAL A 62 -7.11 -7.07 0.55
CA VAL A 62 -7.73 -8.18 1.28
C VAL A 62 -9.10 -8.54 0.70
N ARG A 63 -9.94 -7.54 0.42
CA ARG A 63 -11.28 -7.74 -0.15
C ARG A 63 -11.24 -8.41 -1.52
N GLU A 64 -10.23 -8.11 -2.33
CA GLU A 64 -10.02 -8.68 -3.67
C GLU A 64 -9.21 -9.99 -3.64
N CYS A 65 -8.93 -10.55 -2.45
CA CYS A 65 -8.13 -11.76 -2.27
C CYS A 65 -6.72 -11.67 -2.91
N ALA A 66 -6.19 -10.46 -3.10
CA ALA A 66 -4.92 -10.19 -3.74
C ALA A 66 -3.73 -10.19 -2.77
N TRP A 67 -3.91 -10.68 -1.54
CA TRP A 67 -2.97 -10.55 -0.41
C TRP A 67 -1.55 -11.08 -0.63
N ARG A 68 -1.29 -11.90 -1.65
CA ARG A 68 0.06 -12.42 -2.02
C ARG A 68 0.54 -11.92 -3.38
N ASN A 69 -0.22 -11.05 -4.03
CA ASN A 69 0.02 -10.63 -5.40
C ASN A 69 0.79 -9.30 -5.42
N GLU A 70 2.10 -9.36 -5.65
CA GLU A 70 2.94 -8.16 -5.81
C GLU A 70 2.59 -7.38 -7.09
N ALA A 71 2.19 -8.05 -8.18
CA ALA A 71 1.81 -7.38 -9.42
C ALA A 71 0.57 -6.49 -9.22
N TRP A 72 -0.39 -6.94 -8.42
CA TRP A 72 -1.57 -6.16 -8.03
C TRP A 72 -1.20 -4.82 -7.38
N LEU A 73 -0.12 -4.77 -6.58
CA LEU A 73 0.35 -3.51 -5.96
C LEU A 73 0.86 -2.51 -7.00
N GLY A 74 1.56 -3.00 -8.03
CA GLY A 74 2.01 -2.19 -9.16
C GLY A 74 0.84 -1.59 -9.93
N GLU A 75 -0.12 -2.42 -10.30
CA GLU A 75 -1.36 -1.99 -11.00
C GLU A 75 -2.19 -1.03 -10.15
N TYR A 76 -2.26 -1.25 -8.84
CA TYR A 76 -3.02 -0.41 -7.92
C TYR A 76 -2.50 1.03 -7.91
N ILE A 77 -1.18 1.22 -7.87
CA ILE A 77 -0.56 2.55 -7.84
C ILE A 77 -0.52 3.23 -9.20
N GLN A 78 -0.44 2.47 -10.31
CA GLN A 78 -0.49 3.03 -11.67
C GLN A 78 -1.79 3.81 -11.91
N ASN A 79 -2.91 3.27 -11.43
CA ASN A 79 -4.21 3.92 -11.53
C ASN A 79 -4.42 5.05 -10.51
N ARG A 80 -3.47 5.28 -9.60
CA ARG A 80 -3.57 6.27 -8.50
C ARG A 80 -2.27 7.06 -8.37
N PRO A 81 -1.87 7.80 -9.41
CA PRO A 81 -0.62 8.55 -9.42
C PRO A 81 -0.60 9.61 -8.30
N LEU A 82 0.61 10.08 -7.96
CA LEU A 82 0.75 11.18 -7.03
C LEU A 82 0.19 12.45 -7.67
N HIS A 83 -0.32 13.38 -6.85
CA HIS A 83 -0.84 14.64 -7.36
C HIS A 83 0.23 15.45 -8.12
N SER A 84 1.52 15.24 -7.82
CA SER A 84 2.66 15.80 -8.55
C SER A 84 2.77 15.29 -9.99
N ASP A 85 2.31 14.07 -10.25
CA ASP A 85 2.46 13.43 -11.57
C ASP A 85 1.36 13.90 -12.55
N ARG A 86 0.27 14.52 -12.05
CA ARG A 86 -0.77 15.13 -12.90
C ARG A 86 -0.30 16.39 -13.63
N TRP A 87 0.65 17.13 -13.07
CA TRP A 87 1.17 18.37 -13.66
C TRP A 87 2.35 18.15 -14.61
N CYS A 88 2.91 16.94 -14.65
CA CYS A 88 3.93 16.55 -15.62
C CYS A 88 3.37 15.84 -16.86
N ASN A 89 2.06 15.97 -17.12
CA ASN A 89 1.45 15.42 -18.32
C ASN A 89 1.08 16.58 -19.28
N PRO A 90 1.92 16.91 -20.28
CA PRO A 90 1.61 17.97 -21.25
C PRO A 90 0.47 17.61 -22.23
N ALA A 91 -0.18 16.45 -22.06
CA ALA A 91 -1.25 15.98 -22.94
C ALA A 91 -2.66 16.50 -22.57
N LEU A 92 -2.79 17.41 -21.59
CA LEU A 92 -4.07 17.97 -21.14
C LEU A 92 -4.05 19.51 -20.94
N ALA A 93 -3.11 20.21 -21.57
CA ALA A 93 -3.08 21.68 -21.61
C ALA A 93 -3.53 22.20 -22.98
#